data_AF-A0A9W6BQY3-F1
#
_entry.id   AF-A0A9W6BQY3-F1
#
_cell.length_a   1.000
_cell.length_b   1.000
_cell.length_c   1.000
_cell.angle_alpha   90.00
_cell.angle_beta   90.00
_cell.angle_gamma   90.00
#
_symmetry.space_group_name_H-M   'P 1'
#
loop_
_entity.id
_entity.type
_entity.pdbx_description
1 polymer ?
#
loop_
_entity_poly.entity_id
_entity_poly.type
_entity_poly.pdbx_seq_one_letter_code
_entity_poly.pdbx_strand_id
1 'polypeptide(L)'
;MQYGVAYSNDSAALATSTQPDEGACCQACFVRATCVHWDWERSTGICRFRPDMSTGTTGDMGHAIRRDDGRVAGSRNGVSAYVMHQRYAHPGGFSAIDPAARWISSLPTAFVPFGNSIMASAWAYTSFYKTFLMPPTATAAAGDSSAGEQQAPLVNVTLTISADDAVVVLVNNQPVGRTLPEDFQQGAPPVMMRFALQGGSRHLIVLQCRSTGGPAVVVATLTAPDGAVLARTDHSWLWIQ
;
A
#
# COMPACT_ATOMS: atom_id res chain seq x y z
N MET A 1 33.28 -3.06 -11.00
CA MET A 1 32.76 -4.28 -10.36
C MET A 1 31.32 -4.47 -10.83
N GLN A 2 30.99 -5.67 -11.31
CA GLN A 2 29.72 -6.02 -11.96
C GLN A 2 28.53 -5.87 -11.00
N TYR A 3 27.61 -4.97 -11.36
CA TYR A 3 26.28 -4.85 -10.76
C TYR A 3 25.34 -5.84 -11.48
N GLY A 4 25.20 -7.05 -10.95
CA GLY A 4 24.46 -8.08 -11.68
C GLY A 4 23.86 -9.15 -10.78
N VAL A 5 22.68 -8.88 -10.22
CA VAL A 5 21.73 -9.94 -9.83
C VAL A 5 20.24 -9.51 -9.82
N ALA A 6 19.90 -8.22 -9.63
CA ALA A 6 18.47 -7.80 -9.51
C ALA A 6 17.82 -7.20 -10.76
N TYR A 7 18.58 -6.55 -11.63
CA TYR A 7 18.15 -6.28 -13.01
C TYR A 7 18.52 -7.49 -13.85
N SER A 8 17.85 -8.62 -13.64
CA SER A 8 18.10 -9.78 -14.50
C SER A 8 17.77 -9.43 -15.95
N ASN A 9 18.47 -10.08 -16.87
CA ASN A 9 18.41 -9.82 -18.31
C ASN A 9 16.96 -9.89 -18.83
N ASP A 10 16.65 -9.05 -19.83
CA ASP A 10 15.32 -8.88 -20.45
C ASP A 10 14.64 -10.21 -20.88
N SER A 11 15.43 -11.29 -21.03
CA SER A 11 14.98 -12.63 -21.39
C SER A 11 14.04 -13.30 -20.39
N ALA A 12 13.89 -12.79 -19.16
CA ALA A 12 12.98 -13.33 -18.14
C ALA A 12 11.63 -12.58 -18.03
N ALA A 13 11.43 -11.50 -18.80
CA ALA A 13 10.19 -10.73 -18.74
C ALA A 13 9.01 -11.52 -19.37
N LEU A 14 7.95 -11.74 -18.60
CA LEU A 14 6.66 -12.25 -19.07
C LEU A 14 6.10 -11.38 -20.19
N ALA A 15 6.30 -10.07 -20.04
CA ALA A 15 5.93 -9.07 -21.02
C ALA A 15 6.50 -7.71 -20.59
N THR A 16 6.41 -6.74 -21.50
CA THR A 16 6.73 -5.34 -21.24
C THR A 16 5.51 -4.46 -21.52
N SER A 17 5.50 -3.27 -20.96
CA SER A 17 4.59 -2.20 -21.35
C SER A 17 5.28 -0.85 -21.17
N THR A 18 4.90 0.15 -21.96
CA THR A 18 5.28 1.53 -21.68
C THR A 18 4.34 2.08 -20.61
N GLN A 19 4.89 2.69 -19.57
CA GLN A 19 4.15 3.25 -18.44
C GLN A 19 4.71 4.65 -18.12
N PRO A 20 3.83 5.61 -17.80
CA PRO A 20 4.24 7.00 -17.56
C PRO A 20 5.17 7.14 -16.35
N ASP A 21 5.06 6.24 -15.37
CA ASP A 21 5.84 6.26 -14.15
C ASP A 21 5.93 4.86 -13.50
N GLU A 22 6.74 4.76 -12.46
CA GLU A 22 6.93 3.56 -11.64
C GLU A 22 5.64 3.07 -10.96
N GLY A 23 4.71 3.97 -10.62
CA GLY A 23 3.42 3.63 -9.99
C GLY A 23 2.47 2.96 -10.98
N ALA A 24 2.40 3.48 -12.21
CA ALA A 24 1.64 2.88 -13.31
C ALA A 24 2.23 1.51 -13.71
N CYS A 25 3.57 1.36 -13.67
CA CYS A 25 4.24 0.08 -13.84
C CYS A 25 3.86 -0.95 -12.76
N CYS A 26 3.91 -0.56 -11.50
CA CYS A 26 3.43 -1.40 -10.40
C CYS A 26 1.96 -1.84 -10.61
N GLN A 27 1.09 -0.89 -10.97
CA GLN A 27 -0.33 -1.17 -11.22
C GLN A 27 -0.55 -2.13 -12.40
N ALA A 28 0.24 -1.99 -13.46
CA ALA A 28 0.18 -2.88 -14.63
C ALA A 28 0.67 -4.30 -14.31
N CYS A 29 1.60 -4.46 -13.37
CA CYS A 29 1.99 -5.76 -12.82
C CYS A 29 0.83 -6.33 -11.99
N PHE A 30 0.23 -5.51 -11.12
CA PHE A 30 -0.84 -5.93 -10.22
C PHE A 30 -2.05 -6.56 -10.94
N VAL A 31 -2.45 -6.01 -12.08
CA VAL A 31 -3.59 -6.53 -12.87
C VAL A 31 -3.26 -7.81 -13.65
N ARG A 32 -2.02 -8.27 -13.64
CA ARG A 32 -1.58 -9.51 -14.31
C ARG A 32 -1.45 -10.63 -13.30
N ALA A 33 -2.23 -11.70 -13.50
CA ALA A 33 -2.27 -12.84 -12.57
C ALA A 33 -0.90 -13.50 -12.33
N THR A 34 -0.02 -13.48 -13.32
CA THR A 34 1.30 -14.12 -13.28
C THR A 34 2.43 -13.18 -12.89
N CYS A 35 2.17 -11.87 -12.70
CA CYS A 35 3.21 -10.92 -12.36
C CYS A 35 3.43 -10.84 -10.85
N VAL A 36 4.65 -11.17 -10.44
CA VAL A 36 5.12 -11.10 -9.05
C VAL A 36 6.22 -10.06 -8.91
N HIS A 37 7.03 -9.83 -9.94
CA HIS A 37 8.07 -8.81 -9.94
C HIS A 37 7.90 -7.84 -11.12
N TRP A 38 8.33 -6.61 -10.92
CA TRP A 38 8.34 -5.60 -11.98
C TRP A 38 9.60 -4.74 -11.93
N ASP A 39 9.97 -4.15 -13.05
CA ASP A 39 10.92 -3.04 -13.09
C ASP A 39 10.52 -2.00 -14.13
N TRP A 40 10.77 -0.73 -13.80
CA TRP A 40 10.50 0.44 -14.63
C TRP A 40 11.79 1.19 -14.90
N GLU A 41 12.02 1.53 -16.16
CA GLU A 41 13.18 2.29 -16.61
C GLU A 41 12.78 3.72 -16.96
N ARG A 42 13.38 4.69 -16.26
CA ARG A 42 12.98 6.10 -16.33
C ARG A 42 13.27 6.75 -17.67
N SER A 43 14.38 6.37 -18.31
CA SER A 43 14.79 6.93 -19.62
C SER A 43 13.88 6.51 -20.76
N THR A 44 13.27 5.32 -20.67
CA THR A 44 12.47 4.72 -21.76
C THR A 44 10.98 4.63 -21.43
N GLY A 45 10.60 4.78 -20.16
CA GLY A 45 9.26 4.52 -19.66
C GLY A 45 8.87 3.03 -19.73
N ILE A 46 9.83 2.12 -19.96
CA ILE A 46 9.54 0.70 -20.14
C ILE A 46 9.39 0.05 -18.77
N CYS A 47 8.21 -0.53 -18.56
CA CYS A 47 7.89 -1.46 -17.50
C CYS A 47 8.07 -2.90 -17.97
N ARG A 48 8.69 -3.75 -17.16
CA ARG A 48 8.91 -5.18 -17.43
C ARG A 48 8.29 -5.99 -16.30
N PHE A 49 7.55 -7.03 -16.64
CA PHE A 49 6.80 -7.88 -15.71
C PHE A 49 7.41 -9.26 -15.64
N ARG A 50 7.49 -9.87 -14.46
CA ARG A 50 8.17 -11.15 -14.24
C ARG A 50 7.38 -12.05 -13.28
N PRO A 51 7.45 -13.40 -13.44
CA PRO A 51 6.83 -14.33 -12.52
C PRO A 51 7.66 -14.45 -11.25
N ASP A 52 7.17 -15.19 -10.25
CA ASP A 52 7.96 -15.50 -9.05
C ASP A 52 9.25 -16.22 -9.45
N MET A 53 10.41 -15.63 -9.15
CA MET A 53 11.73 -16.18 -9.47
C MET A 53 12.33 -16.92 -8.26
N SER A 54 11.50 -17.67 -7.53
CA SER A 54 11.87 -18.36 -6.30
C SER A 54 12.85 -19.55 -6.47
N THR A 55 13.38 -19.81 -7.66
CA THR A 55 14.27 -20.96 -7.92
C THR A 55 15.52 -20.57 -8.73
N GLY A 56 16.49 -19.93 -8.07
CA GLY A 56 17.79 -19.70 -8.71
C GLY A 56 18.79 -18.97 -7.82
N THR A 57 19.46 -19.73 -6.96
CA THR A 57 20.82 -19.46 -6.42
C THR A 57 21.21 -18.01 -6.12
N THR A 58 21.26 -17.71 -4.81
CA THR A 58 22.15 -16.74 -4.15
C THR A 58 22.10 -15.29 -4.64
N GLY A 59 21.27 -14.47 -3.97
CA GLY A 59 21.40 -13.01 -3.97
C GLY A 59 20.09 -12.24 -3.86
N ASP A 60 19.40 -12.32 -2.71
CA ASP A 60 18.47 -11.31 -2.19
C ASP A 60 17.54 -10.58 -3.19
N MET A 61 16.71 -11.29 -3.95
CA MET A 61 15.44 -10.70 -4.41
C MET A 61 14.35 -10.83 -3.33
N GLY A 62 14.74 -10.85 -2.06
CA GLY A 62 13.83 -10.86 -0.92
C GLY A 62 13.02 -9.57 -0.92
N HIS A 63 11.79 -9.63 -1.42
CA HIS A 63 10.67 -8.74 -1.10
C HIS A 63 10.88 -7.20 -1.12
N ALA A 64 11.98 -6.67 -1.65
CA ALA A 64 12.37 -5.26 -1.54
C ALA A 64 12.29 -4.48 -2.87
N ILE A 65 12.03 -3.18 -2.79
CA ILE A 65 12.26 -2.22 -3.90
C ILE A 65 13.75 -2.05 -4.07
N ARG A 66 14.22 -2.06 -5.31
CA ARG A 66 15.55 -1.55 -5.66
C ARG A 66 15.40 -0.33 -6.54
N ARG A 67 16.11 0.73 -6.21
CA ARG A 67 16.08 2.00 -6.95
C ARG A 67 17.51 2.43 -7.22
N ASP A 68 17.86 2.51 -8.50
CA ASP A 68 19.09 3.17 -8.96
C ASP A 68 18.72 4.34 -9.88
N ASP A 69 19.69 5.19 -10.23
CA ASP A 69 19.48 6.47 -10.93
C ASP A 69 18.66 6.40 -12.23
N GLY A 70 18.55 5.21 -12.85
CA GLY A 70 17.77 5.01 -14.08
C GLY A 70 16.64 3.98 -14.00
N ARG A 71 16.54 3.17 -12.92
CA ARG A 71 15.58 2.05 -12.85
C ARG A 71 15.02 1.85 -11.46
N VAL A 72 13.77 1.39 -11.40
CA VAL A 72 13.07 1.03 -10.16
C VAL A 72 12.50 -0.36 -10.33
N ALA A 73 12.81 -1.28 -9.42
CA ALA A 73 12.29 -2.64 -9.43
C ALA A 73 11.57 -2.93 -8.11
N GLY A 74 10.55 -3.79 -8.14
CA GLY A 74 9.79 -4.17 -6.96
C GLY A 74 9.10 -5.53 -7.12
N SER A 75 8.51 -6.00 -6.02
CA SER A 75 7.71 -7.22 -6.01
C SER A 75 6.32 -6.98 -5.40
N ARG A 76 5.35 -7.78 -5.86
CA ARG A 76 4.02 -7.89 -5.28
C ARG A 76 4.11 -8.86 -4.10
N ASN A 77 4.20 -8.33 -2.88
CA ASN A 77 4.19 -9.16 -1.68
C ASN A 77 2.84 -9.04 -0.98
N GLY A 78 2.20 -10.17 -0.69
CA GLY A 78 1.02 -10.20 0.17
C GLY A 78 1.37 -9.76 1.58
N VAL A 79 0.47 -9.00 2.21
CA VAL A 79 0.60 -8.65 3.62
C VAL A 79 0.31 -9.86 4.51
N SER A 80 0.90 -9.85 5.69
CA SER A 80 0.43 -10.68 6.80
C SER A 80 -0.67 -9.91 7.54
N ALA A 81 -1.88 -10.49 7.63
CA ALA A 81 -3.06 -9.82 8.18
C ALA A 81 -3.58 -10.53 9.44
N TYR A 82 -3.88 -9.77 10.49
CA TYR A 82 -4.23 -10.28 11.82
C TYR A 82 -5.42 -9.57 12.44
N VAL A 83 -6.15 -10.30 13.28
CA VAL A 83 -7.02 -9.72 14.30
C VAL A 83 -6.14 -9.46 15.52
N MET A 84 -6.05 -8.21 15.99
CA MET A 84 -5.27 -7.90 17.18
C MET A 84 -5.84 -8.71 18.37
N HIS A 85 -4.99 -9.49 19.02
CA HIS A 85 -5.41 -10.28 20.17
C HIS A 85 -5.85 -9.35 21.31
N GLN A 86 -6.95 -9.68 22.00
CA GLN A 86 -7.52 -8.86 23.09
C GLN A 86 -6.53 -8.55 24.22
N ARG A 87 -5.42 -9.28 24.36
CA ARG A 87 -4.35 -8.93 25.32
C ARG A 87 -3.62 -7.63 24.98
N TYR A 88 -3.60 -7.19 23.72
CA TYR A 88 -3.14 -5.85 23.34
C TYR A 88 -4.30 -4.84 23.30
N ALA A 89 -5.54 -5.32 23.27
CA ALA A 89 -6.74 -4.55 23.58
C ALA A 89 -6.98 -4.54 25.11
N HIS A 90 -6.05 -3.94 25.86
CA HIS A 90 -6.24 -3.69 27.29
C HIS A 90 -7.54 -2.88 27.57
N PRO A 91 -8.02 -2.79 28.82
CA PRO A 91 -9.07 -1.83 29.16
C PRO A 91 -8.47 -0.42 28.94
N GLY A 92 -8.77 0.19 27.78
CA GLY A 92 -8.07 1.37 27.24
C GLY A 92 -7.15 1.11 26.02
N GLY A 93 -7.20 -0.08 25.41
CA GLY A 93 -6.41 -0.45 24.24
C GLY A 93 -6.91 0.18 22.94
N PHE A 94 -6.13 0.02 21.87
CA PHE A 94 -6.40 0.56 20.54
C PHE A 94 -7.83 0.23 20.09
N SER A 95 -8.68 1.25 20.01
CA SER A 95 -10.10 1.07 19.67
C SER A 95 -10.21 0.54 18.25
N ALA A 96 -11.05 -0.49 18.06
CA ALA A 96 -11.32 -1.03 16.73
C ALA A 96 -11.95 0.09 15.87
N ILE A 97 -11.20 0.53 14.87
CA ILE A 97 -11.64 1.46 13.81
C ILE A 97 -12.89 0.91 13.10
N ASP A 98 -12.88 -0.40 12.90
CA ASP A 98 -13.87 -1.21 12.20
C ASP A 98 -13.59 -2.68 12.61
N PRO A 99 -14.58 -3.45 13.12
CA PRO A 99 -14.34 -4.83 13.56
C PRO A 99 -13.91 -5.78 12.43
N ALA A 100 -14.15 -5.40 11.18
CA ALA A 100 -13.75 -6.17 10.01
C ALA A 100 -12.42 -5.69 9.39
N ALA A 101 -11.85 -4.57 9.83
CA ALA A 101 -10.47 -4.22 9.49
C ALA A 101 -9.49 -5.17 10.19
N ARG A 102 -8.31 -5.34 9.59
CA ARG A 102 -7.23 -6.19 10.08
C ARG A 102 -5.97 -5.36 10.18
N TRP A 103 -5.18 -5.63 11.21
CA TRP A 103 -3.82 -5.13 11.26
C TRP A 103 -3.00 -5.84 10.19
N ILE A 104 -2.21 -5.09 9.43
CA ILE A 104 -1.36 -5.63 8.37
C ILE A 104 0.11 -5.33 8.66
N SER A 105 0.98 -6.25 8.27
CA SER A 105 2.44 -6.11 8.32
C SER A 105 3.11 -6.80 7.14
N SER A 106 4.37 -6.44 6.88
CA SER A 106 5.22 -7.14 5.90
C SER A 106 5.67 -8.51 6.39
N LEU A 107 5.74 -8.72 7.71
CA LEU A 107 6.23 -9.95 8.32
C LEU A 107 5.14 -10.70 9.09
N PRO A 108 5.06 -12.04 8.96
CA PRO A 108 4.10 -12.82 9.71
C PRO A 108 4.42 -12.90 11.21
N THR A 109 5.66 -12.57 11.59
CA THR A 109 6.13 -12.57 12.97
C THR A 109 5.80 -11.29 13.72
N ALA A 110 5.21 -10.29 13.06
CA ALA A 110 4.96 -8.96 13.65
C ALA A 110 4.05 -8.94 14.88
N PHE A 111 3.23 -9.99 15.08
CA PHE A 111 2.25 -10.03 16.18
C PHE A 111 2.39 -11.26 17.08
N VAL A 112 3.52 -11.96 17.02
CA VAL A 112 3.75 -13.12 17.91
C VAL A 112 4.16 -12.59 19.29
N PRO A 113 3.42 -12.95 20.37
CA PRO A 113 3.77 -12.50 21.72
C PRO A 113 5.08 -13.16 22.14
N PHE A 114 6.17 -12.39 22.21
CA PHE A 114 7.46 -12.90 22.65
C PHE A 114 7.95 -12.17 23.88
N GLY A 115 8.24 -12.97 24.92
CA GLY A 115 8.99 -12.52 26.09
C GLY A 115 10.37 -12.02 25.68
N ASN A 116 10.59 -10.72 25.88
CA ASN A 116 11.88 -10.05 26.05
C ASN A 116 12.93 -10.14 24.92
N SER A 117 12.59 -10.59 23.72
CA SER A 117 13.53 -10.55 22.58
C SER A 117 12.97 -9.72 21.44
N ILE A 118 13.51 -8.50 21.30
CA ILE A 118 13.35 -7.65 20.13
C ILE A 118 13.80 -8.50 18.95
N MET A 119 12.90 -8.85 18.02
CA MET A 119 13.36 -9.39 16.75
C MET A 119 14.25 -8.31 16.14
N ALA A 120 15.51 -8.67 15.90
CA ALA A 120 16.46 -7.85 15.18
C ALA A 120 15.78 -7.40 13.88
N SER A 121 15.36 -6.16 13.91
CA SER A 121 14.68 -5.46 12.84
C SER A 121 15.60 -5.38 11.63
N ALA A 122 15.09 -5.68 10.45
CA ALA A 122 15.32 -4.69 9.41
C ALA A 122 14.41 -3.52 9.79
N TRP A 123 15.00 -2.40 10.25
CA TRP A 123 14.28 -1.15 10.46
C TRP A 123 13.70 -0.74 9.11
N ALA A 124 12.43 -1.06 8.89
CA ALA A 124 11.90 -1.18 7.54
C ALA A 124 10.81 -0.15 7.35
N TYR A 125 11.20 0.99 6.79
CA TYR A 125 10.27 1.80 6.00
C TYR A 125 9.50 0.84 5.09
N THR A 126 8.21 0.68 5.35
CA THR A 126 7.38 -0.30 4.65
C THR A 126 6.17 0.44 4.11
N SER A 127 5.97 0.37 2.81
CA SER A 127 4.82 0.95 2.14
C SER A 127 3.77 -0.13 1.90
N PHE A 128 2.59 0.02 2.49
CA PHE A 128 1.42 -0.80 2.18
C PHE A 128 0.56 -0.10 1.15
N TYR A 129 -0.02 -0.83 0.20
CA TYR A 129 -0.86 -0.21 -0.82
C TYR A 129 -2.02 -1.08 -1.27
N LYS A 130 -3.06 -0.43 -1.79
CA LYS A 130 -4.24 -1.04 -2.38
C LYS A 130 -4.88 -0.11 -3.39
N THR A 131 -5.49 -0.67 -4.44
CA THR A 131 -6.40 0.09 -5.29
C THR A 131 -7.85 -0.17 -4.91
N PHE A 132 -8.67 0.85 -5.07
CA PHE A 132 -10.11 0.78 -4.84
C PHE A 132 -10.85 1.61 -5.88
N LEU A 133 -12.11 1.30 -6.10
CA LEU A 133 -12.99 2.00 -7.03
C LEU A 133 -13.87 2.96 -6.24
N MET A 134 -13.89 4.23 -6.62
CA MET A 134 -14.90 5.17 -6.14
C MET A 134 -16.22 4.92 -6.89
N PRO A 135 -17.34 4.73 -6.19
CA PRO A 135 -18.65 4.66 -6.83
C PRO A 135 -18.91 5.91 -7.68
N PRO A 136 -19.62 5.80 -8.82
CA PRO A 136 -20.09 6.97 -9.53
C PRO A 136 -21.07 7.74 -8.65
N THR A 137 -20.84 9.04 -8.52
CA THR A 137 -21.78 9.96 -7.88
C THR A 137 -23.02 10.10 -8.75
N ALA A 138 -24.20 9.92 -8.18
CA ALA A 138 -25.46 10.21 -8.84
C ALA A 138 -25.62 11.73 -9.03
N THR A 139 -24.97 12.29 -10.04
CA THR A 139 -25.19 13.66 -10.52
C THR A 139 -24.68 13.78 -11.96
N ALA A 140 -25.40 13.12 -12.86
CA ALA A 140 -25.53 13.48 -14.27
C ALA A 140 -26.89 12.96 -14.76
N ALA A 141 -27.98 13.45 -14.17
CA ALA A 141 -29.30 13.32 -14.78
C ALA A 141 -29.40 14.42 -15.86
N ALA A 142 -29.54 13.99 -17.11
CA ALA A 142 -30.06 14.74 -18.25
C ALA A 142 -29.50 16.18 -18.43
N GLY A 143 -28.38 16.29 -19.13
CA GLY A 143 -27.87 17.55 -19.68
C GLY A 143 -27.26 17.28 -21.05
N ASP A 144 -27.70 18.06 -22.03
CA ASP A 144 -27.53 17.90 -23.47
C ASP A 144 -26.06 17.69 -23.92
N SER A 145 -25.90 16.81 -24.91
CA SER A 145 -24.64 16.49 -25.58
C SER A 145 -23.99 17.74 -26.17
N SER A 146 -22.96 18.27 -25.51
CA SER A 146 -21.94 19.10 -26.14
C SER A 146 -20.58 18.83 -25.51
N ALA A 147 -19.57 18.75 -26.37
CA ALA A 147 -18.24 18.23 -26.09
C ALA A 147 -17.50 19.02 -25.00
N GLY A 148 -17.19 18.33 -23.92
CA GLY A 148 -16.19 18.67 -22.92
C GLY A 148 -16.09 17.49 -21.96
N GLU A 149 -14.88 17.02 -21.63
CA GLU A 149 -14.69 16.02 -20.58
C GLU A 149 -15.25 16.57 -19.28
N GLN A 150 -16.49 16.21 -18.95
CA GLN A 150 -17.13 16.62 -17.71
C GLN A 150 -16.46 15.83 -16.59
N GLN A 151 -15.46 16.46 -15.98
CA GLN A 151 -14.68 15.88 -14.89
C GLN A 151 -15.63 15.45 -13.78
N ALA A 152 -15.66 14.14 -13.49
CA ALA A 152 -16.54 13.57 -12.47
C ALA A 152 -16.37 14.30 -11.14
N PRO A 153 -17.45 14.50 -10.37
CA PRO A 153 -17.40 15.37 -9.19
C PRO A 153 -16.53 14.75 -8.09
N LEU A 154 -15.97 15.64 -7.28
CA LEU A 154 -15.16 15.28 -6.13
C LEU A 154 -16.04 14.91 -4.93
N VAL A 155 -15.70 13.81 -4.26
CA VAL A 155 -16.37 13.27 -3.08
C VAL A 155 -15.41 13.30 -1.90
N ASN A 156 -15.81 13.93 -0.81
CA ASN A 156 -15.03 13.94 0.42
C ASN A 156 -15.12 12.59 1.12
N VAL A 157 -13.99 11.94 1.35
CA VAL A 157 -13.90 10.66 2.05
C VAL A 157 -13.17 10.83 3.38
N THR A 158 -13.36 9.87 4.28
CA THR A 158 -12.69 9.86 5.59
C THR A 158 -11.87 8.59 5.74
N LEU A 159 -10.57 8.73 5.99
CA LEU A 159 -9.69 7.64 6.39
C LEU A 159 -9.49 7.70 7.90
N THR A 160 -9.85 6.63 8.59
CA THR A 160 -9.54 6.42 10.00
C THR A 160 -8.41 5.41 10.10
N ILE A 161 -7.31 5.75 10.79
CA ILE A 161 -6.05 4.99 10.74
C ILE A 161 -5.31 4.97 12.09
N SER A 162 -4.66 3.84 12.38
CA SER A 162 -3.70 3.67 13.47
C SER A 162 -2.48 2.91 12.94
N ALA A 163 -1.28 3.31 13.33
CA ALA A 163 -0.03 2.71 12.86
C ALA A 163 1.01 2.68 13.98
N ASP A 164 1.91 1.71 13.94
CA ASP A 164 3.08 1.58 14.83
C ASP A 164 4.37 1.74 13.98
N ASP A 165 5.15 2.81 14.13
CA ASP A 165 4.93 3.98 15.00
C ASP A 165 4.20 5.12 14.27
N ALA A 166 4.54 5.33 13.01
CA ALA A 166 4.02 6.44 12.22
C ALA A 166 3.76 6.03 10.78
N VAL A 167 2.79 6.67 10.13
CA VAL A 167 2.49 6.47 8.72
C VAL A 167 2.28 7.79 8.01
N VAL A 168 2.82 7.93 6.79
CA VAL A 168 2.42 8.97 5.84
C VAL A 168 1.46 8.34 4.83
N VAL A 169 0.29 8.96 4.65
CA VAL A 169 -0.74 8.48 3.73
C VAL A 169 -0.65 9.27 2.44
N LEU A 170 -0.53 8.55 1.33
CA LEU A 170 -0.63 9.12 -0.01
C LEU A 170 -1.84 8.53 -0.74
N VAL A 171 -2.55 9.37 -1.48
CA VAL A 171 -3.58 8.94 -2.42
C VAL A 171 -3.25 9.52 -3.79
N ASN A 172 -3.16 8.66 -4.80
CA ASN A 172 -2.72 9.03 -6.15
C ASN A 172 -1.40 9.85 -6.13
N ASN A 173 -0.43 9.39 -5.35
CA ASN A 173 0.88 10.03 -5.15
C ASN A 173 0.85 11.42 -4.48
N GLN A 174 -0.28 11.84 -3.91
CA GLN A 174 -0.40 13.09 -3.15
C GLN A 174 -0.51 12.79 -1.66
N PRO A 175 0.31 13.40 -0.79
CA PRO A 175 0.19 13.22 0.65
C PRO A 175 -1.13 13.85 1.14
N VAL A 176 -1.93 13.06 1.86
CA VAL A 176 -3.24 13.49 2.41
C VAL A 176 -3.24 13.60 3.94
N GLY A 177 -2.22 13.07 4.59
CA GLY A 177 -2.07 13.15 6.04
C GLY A 177 -0.98 12.22 6.57
N ARG A 178 -0.81 12.23 7.89
CA ARG A 178 0.13 11.35 8.60
C ARG A 178 -0.32 11.08 10.03
N THR A 179 0.15 9.97 10.60
CA THR A 179 0.17 9.79 12.06
C THR A 179 1.57 10.11 12.61
N LEU A 180 1.65 10.35 13.90
CA LEU A 180 2.86 10.54 14.66
C LEU A 180 3.05 9.39 15.66
N PRO A 181 4.26 9.13 16.17
CA PRO A 181 4.51 8.07 17.16
C PRO A 181 3.63 8.19 18.43
N GLU A 182 3.29 9.41 18.83
CA GLU A 182 2.39 9.68 19.96
C GLU A 182 0.93 9.25 19.70
N ASP A 183 0.53 9.06 18.44
CA ASP A 183 -0.80 8.53 18.08
C ASP A 183 -0.88 7.01 18.30
N PHE A 184 0.25 6.35 18.54
CA PHE A 184 0.35 4.92 18.89
C PHE A 184 0.64 4.72 20.38
N GLN A 185 -0.18 5.34 21.22
CA GLN A 185 -0.09 5.21 22.68
C GLN A 185 -1.35 4.54 23.24
N GLN A 186 -1.24 3.95 24.43
CA GLN A 186 -2.39 3.37 25.11
C GLN A 186 -3.48 4.44 25.31
N GLY A 187 -4.69 4.16 24.83
CA GLY A 187 -5.84 5.07 24.91
C GLY A 187 -5.91 6.13 23.82
N ALA A 188 -4.91 6.21 22.92
CA ALA A 188 -4.96 7.15 21.80
C ALA A 188 -6.06 6.74 20.80
N PRO A 189 -6.93 7.67 20.37
CA PRO A 189 -7.91 7.38 19.34
C PRO A 189 -7.22 7.27 17.97
N PRO A 190 -7.80 6.49 17.04
CA PRO A 190 -7.36 6.50 15.65
C PRO A 190 -7.40 7.90 15.03
N VAL A 191 -6.42 8.21 14.19
CA VAL A 191 -6.35 9.49 13.47
C VAL A 191 -7.36 9.49 12.33
N MET A 192 -8.10 10.59 12.17
CA MET A 192 -9.04 10.80 11.07
C MET A 192 -8.49 11.80 10.06
N MET A 193 -8.41 11.40 8.80
CA MET A 193 -7.96 12.23 7.68
C MET A 193 -9.10 12.39 6.68
N ARG A 194 -9.33 13.62 6.20
CA ARG A 194 -10.38 13.93 5.23
C ARG A 194 -9.75 14.49 3.96
N PHE A 195 -10.14 13.95 2.81
CA PHE A 195 -9.65 14.37 1.50
C PHE A 195 -10.69 14.07 0.42
N ALA A 196 -10.53 14.67 -0.76
CA ALA A 196 -11.49 14.56 -1.86
C ALA A 196 -10.99 13.59 -2.94
N LEU A 197 -11.88 12.76 -3.48
CA LEU A 197 -11.60 11.80 -4.55
C LEU A 197 -12.58 11.95 -5.70
N GLN A 198 -12.15 11.58 -6.90
CA GLN A 198 -12.97 11.65 -8.10
C GLN A 198 -13.96 10.47 -8.16
N GLY A 199 -15.26 10.77 -8.22
CA GLY A 199 -16.30 9.75 -8.39
C GLY A 199 -16.08 8.90 -9.65
N GLY A 200 -16.47 7.63 -9.60
CA GLY A 200 -16.38 6.70 -10.74
C GLY A 200 -14.97 6.29 -11.17
N SER A 201 -13.93 6.74 -10.48
CA SER A 201 -12.53 6.52 -10.84
C SER A 201 -11.84 5.50 -9.91
N ARG A 202 -10.80 4.83 -10.42
CA ARG A 202 -9.93 3.98 -9.60
C ARG A 202 -8.85 4.84 -8.93
N HIS A 203 -8.65 4.62 -7.64
CA HIS A 203 -7.64 5.31 -6.84
C HIS A 203 -6.63 4.33 -6.25
N LEU A 204 -5.42 4.82 -6.00
CA LEU A 204 -4.35 4.13 -5.28
C LEU A 204 -4.15 4.81 -3.92
N ILE A 205 -4.24 4.04 -2.83
CA ILE A 205 -3.83 4.47 -1.50
C ILE A 205 -2.52 3.78 -1.11
N VAL A 206 -1.58 4.56 -0.57
CA VAL A 206 -0.29 4.10 -0.06
C VAL A 206 -0.11 4.57 1.37
N LEU A 207 0.31 3.65 2.24
CA LEU A 207 0.60 3.84 3.66
C LEU A 207 2.10 3.64 3.86
N GLN A 208 2.86 4.74 3.85
CA GLN A 208 4.30 4.71 4.08
C GLN A 208 4.58 4.68 5.58
N CYS A 209 4.72 3.49 6.12
CA CYS A 209 4.97 3.28 7.54
C CYS A 209 6.46 3.42 7.86
N ARG A 210 6.73 4.11 8.97
CA ARG A 210 8.04 4.24 9.57
C ARG A 210 7.93 3.76 11.01
N SER A 211 8.53 2.59 11.29
CA SER A 211 8.71 2.10 12.65
C SER A 211 10.12 2.44 13.13
N THR A 212 10.19 2.87 14.39
CA THR A 212 11.40 3.20 15.15
C THR A 212 11.85 2.02 16.02
N GLY A 213 11.00 1.00 16.20
CA GLY A 213 11.33 -0.25 16.88
C GLY A 213 10.39 -1.38 16.49
N GLY A 214 10.92 -2.41 15.83
CA GLY A 214 10.13 -3.57 15.38
C GLY A 214 9.55 -3.43 13.96
N PRO A 215 8.67 -4.35 13.55
CA PRO A 215 8.04 -4.32 12.24
C PRO A 215 6.93 -3.28 12.16
N ALA A 216 6.83 -2.61 11.02
CA ALA A 216 5.74 -1.69 10.75
C ALA A 216 4.38 -2.43 10.76
N VAL A 217 3.43 -1.90 11.53
CA VAL A 217 2.05 -2.39 11.55
C VAL A 217 1.06 -1.25 11.37
N VAL A 218 -0.02 -1.51 10.63
CA VAL A 218 -1.05 -0.49 10.38
C VAL A 218 -2.44 -1.12 10.25
N VAL A 219 -3.45 -0.37 10.67
CA VAL A 219 -4.87 -0.69 10.46
C VAL A 219 -5.60 0.57 10.00
N ALA A 220 -6.43 0.46 8.98
CA ALA A 220 -7.16 1.60 8.45
C ALA A 220 -8.49 1.22 7.80
N THR A 221 -9.44 2.16 7.84
CA THR A 221 -10.72 2.07 7.12
C THR A 221 -10.99 3.40 6.42
N LEU A 222 -11.32 3.32 5.13
CA LEU A 222 -11.72 4.43 4.28
C LEU A 222 -13.23 4.38 4.05
N THR A 223 -13.93 5.46 4.37
CA THR A 223 -15.39 5.58 4.23
C THR A 223 -15.79 6.77 3.37
N ALA A 224 -16.88 6.58 2.61
CA ALA A 224 -17.58 7.64 1.90
C ALA A 224 -18.52 8.42 2.86
N PRO A 225 -19.04 9.60 2.45
CA PRO A 225 -19.95 10.41 3.27
C PRO A 225 -21.21 9.70 3.75
N ASP A 226 -21.70 8.75 2.97
CA ASP A 226 -22.87 7.91 3.26
C ASP A 226 -22.56 6.76 4.24
N GLY A 227 -21.32 6.66 4.70
CA GLY A 227 -20.85 5.59 5.57
C GLY A 227 -20.41 4.31 4.84
N ALA A 228 -20.50 4.28 3.50
CA ALA A 228 -20.05 3.11 2.74
C ALA A 228 -18.54 2.92 2.88
N VAL A 229 -18.11 1.68 3.15
CA VAL A 229 -16.68 1.34 3.27
C VAL A 229 -16.10 1.16 1.88
N LEU A 230 -15.17 2.03 1.50
CA LEU A 230 -14.49 2.04 0.21
C LEU A 230 -13.26 1.11 0.22
N ALA A 231 -12.55 1.07 1.34
CA ALA A 231 -11.42 0.17 1.58
C ALA A 231 -11.24 -0.06 3.08
N ARG A 232 -10.71 -1.23 3.45
CA ARG A 232 -10.21 -1.51 4.79
C ARG A 232 -8.93 -2.34 4.68
N THR A 233 -8.04 -2.24 5.67
CA THR A 233 -6.87 -3.10 5.78
C THR A 233 -7.30 -4.56 5.98
N ASP A 234 -6.80 -5.44 5.12
CA ASP A 234 -7.14 -6.86 5.05
C ASP A 234 -6.05 -7.60 4.25
N HIS A 235 -6.24 -8.91 4.03
CA HIS A 235 -5.29 -9.77 3.30
C HIS A 235 -5.12 -9.41 1.82
N SER A 236 -5.96 -8.54 1.25
CA SER A 236 -5.85 -8.12 -0.16
C SER A 236 -4.95 -6.90 -0.35
N TRP A 237 -4.44 -6.32 0.74
CA TRP A 237 -3.38 -5.33 0.67
C TRP A 237 -2.06 -5.98 0.27
N LEU A 238 -1.19 -5.14 -0.28
CA LEU A 238 0.17 -5.51 -0.63
C LEU A 238 1.15 -4.62 0.12
N TRP A 239 2.39 -5.05 0.20
CA TRP A 239 3.46 -4.25 0.76
C TRP A 239 4.71 -4.27 -0.11
N ILE A 240 5.53 -3.25 0.11
CA ILE A 240 6.78 -3.01 -0.58
C ILE A 240 7.72 -2.25 0.37
N GLN A 241 9.03 -2.53 0.36
CA GLN A 241 10.03 -1.87 1.21
C GLN A 241 11.00 -1.04 0.37
#